data_AF-A0A5R8L902-F1
#
_entry.id   AF-A0A5R8L902-F1
#
_cell.length_a   1.000
_cell.length_b   1.000
_cell.length_c   1.000
_cell.angle_alpha   90.00
_cell.angle_beta   90.00
_cell.angle_gamma   90.00
#
_symmetry.space_group_name_H-M   'P 1'
#
loop_
_entity.id
_entity.type
_entity.pdbx_description
1 polymer ?
#
loop_
_entity_poly.entity_id
_entity_poly.type
_entity_poly.pdbx_seq_one_letter_code
_entity_poly.pdbx_strand_id
1 'polypeptide(L)'
;MRELIIGGRTITVSHIETEATEYGDIQRYRIDLTGSDAVTHLSSLRSSPNVDARVIASVIDTELLLGYEGSAESGLLRDSGIRAWRDQNRPLLEQTLDRLRDEMKDLPPEPVSDVERLLLRAFDIDGDDEVHDA
;
A
#
# COMPACT_ATOMS: atom_id res chain seq x y z
N MET A 1 7.59 2.97 -11.31
CA MET A 1 8.47 2.27 -10.35
C MET A 1 8.89 3.28 -9.29
N ARG A 2 9.01 2.84 -8.04
CA ARG A 2 9.58 3.64 -6.93
C ARG A 2 10.37 2.72 -5.99
N GLU A 3 11.45 3.23 -5.45
CA GLU A 3 12.35 2.49 -4.56
C GLU A 3 12.46 3.17 -3.18
N LEU A 4 12.62 2.36 -2.13
CA LEU A 4 12.97 2.82 -0.79
C LEU A 4 14.04 1.93 -0.19
N ILE A 5 14.92 2.53 0.60
CA ILE A 5 15.93 1.81 1.37
C ILE A 5 15.53 1.87 2.85
N ILE A 6 15.38 0.71 3.47
CA ILE A 6 15.06 0.56 4.90
C ILE A 6 15.99 -0.49 5.46
N GLY A 7 16.65 -0.23 6.59
CA GLY A 7 17.48 -1.24 7.27
C GLY A 7 18.51 -1.93 6.36
N GLY A 8 19.10 -1.20 5.40
CA GLY A 8 20.06 -1.72 4.44
C GLY A 8 19.50 -2.58 3.30
N ARG A 9 18.18 -2.76 3.19
CA ARG A 9 17.52 -3.44 2.08
C ARG A 9 16.76 -2.44 1.20
N THR A 10 16.76 -2.68 -0.10
CA THR A 10 15.96 -1.94 -1.06
C THR A 10 14.62 -2.66 -1.28
N ILE A 11 13.54 -1.92 -1.12
CA ILE A 11 12.17 -2.28 -1.52
C ILE A 11 11.93 -1.60 -2.85
N THR A 12 11.69 -2.37 -3.91
CA THR A 12 11.35 -1.87 -5.24
C THR A 12 9.89 -2.21 -5.52
N VAL A 13 9.10 -1.19 -5.83
CA VAL A 13 7.68 -1.35 -6.21
C VAL A 13 7.48 -0.90 -7.64
N SER A 14 6.96 -1.79 -8.46
CA SER A 14 6.74 -1.55 -9.89
C SER A 14 5.30 -1.82 -10.27
N HIS A 15 4.67 -0.88 -10.95
CA HIS A 15 3.42 -1.16 -11.66
C HIS A 15 3.71 -2.14 -12.81
N ILE A 16 2.93 -3.21 -12.91
CA ILE A 16 3.14 -4.25 -13.92
C ILE A 16 1.96 -4.43 -14.88
N GLU A 17 0.72 -4.16 -14.45
CA GLU A 17 -0.46 -4.42 -15.24
C GLU A 17 -1.65 -3.59 -14.72
N THR A 18 -2.45 -3.07 -15.66
CA THR A 18 -3.77 -2.49 -15.39
C THR A 18 -4.81 -3.40 -16.02
N GLU A 19 -5.71 -3.97 -15.21
CA GLU A 19 -6.83 -4.77 -15.68
C GLU A 19 -8.11 -3.91 -15.61
N ALA A 20 -8.66 -3.56 -16.78
CA ALA A 20 -9.91 -2.83 -16.86
C ALA A 20 -11.10 -3.76 -16.59
N THR A 21 -11.94 -3.40 -15.61
CA THR A 21 -13.17 -4.14 -15.29
C THR A 21 -14.39 -3.24 -15.41
N GLU A 22 -15.59 -3.82 -15.42
CA GLU A 22 -16.84 -3.06 -15.39
C GLU A 22 -17.03 -2.23 -14.11
N TYR A 23 -16.25 -2.52 -13.05
CA TYR A 23 -16.28 -1.84 -11.76
C TYR A 23 -15.12 -0.86 -11.55
N GLY A 24 -14.26 -0.67 -12.57
CA GLY A 24 -13.07 0.17 -12.51
C GLY A 24 -11.78 -0.59 -12.80
N ASP A 25 -10.68 0.13 -12.82
CA ASP A 25 -9.36 -0.44 -13.14
C ASP A 25 -8.71 -1.05 -11.89
N ILE A 26 -8.23 -2.28 -12.03
CA ILE A 26 -7.40 -2.96 -11.04
C ILE A 26 -5.94 -2.75 -11.43
N GLN A 27 -5.20 -2.03 -10.60
CA GLN A 27 -3.76 -1.84 -10.75
C GLN A 27 -3.02 -2.96 -10.03
N ARG A 28 -2.07 -3.61 -10.73
CA ARG A 28 -1.21 -4.64 -10.16
C ARG A 28 0.21 -4.13 -10.02
N TYR A 29 0.74 -4.29 -8.82
CA TYR A 29 2.10 -3.91 -8.46
C TYR A 29 2.89 -5.15 -8.10
N ARG A 30 4.12 -5.23 -8.58
CA ARG A 30 5.13 -6.19 -8.13
C ARG A 30 6.00 -5.55 -7.06
N ILE A 31 6.28 -6.31 -6.02
CA ILE A 31 7.16 -5.91 -4.92
C ILE A 31 8.36 -6.85 -4.90
N ASP A 32 9.55 -6.27 -4.96
CA ASP A 32 10.82 -6.96 -4.83
C ASP A 32 11.58 -6.41 -3.61
N LEU A 33 12.18 -7.29 -2.82
CA LEU A 33 13.02 -6.93 -1.66
C LEU A 33 14.40 -7.56 -1.79
N THR A 34 15.45 -6.73 -1.77
CA THR A 34 16.83 -7.25 -1.84
C THR A 34 17.13 -8.24 -0.71
N GLY A 35 17.81 -9.33 -1.04
CA GLY A 35 18.14 -10.39 -0.08
C GLY A 35 16.97 -11.34 0.20
N SER A 36 16.02 -11.44 -0.72
CA SER A 36 15.01 -12.49 -0.78
C SER A 36 14.64 -12.79 -2.23
N ASP A 37 14.32 -14.05 -2.51
CA ASP A 37 13.77 -14.47 -3.79
C ASP A 37 12.23 -14.48 -3.78
N ALA A 38 11.62 -14.12 -2.65
CA ALA A 38 10.18 -13.97 -2.55
C ALA A 38 9.72 -12.75 -3.36
N VAL A 39 8.85 -12.99 -4.34
CA VAL A 39 8.16 -11.93 -5.09
C VAL A 39 6.70 -11.96 -4.68
N THR A 40 6.16 -10.79 -4.31
CA THR A 40 4.75 -10.63 -3.99
C THR A 40 4.11 -9.59 -4.90
N HIS A 41 2.79 -9.60 -4.93
CA HIS A 41 1.99 -8.69 -5.73
C HIS A 41 0.93 -8.02 -4.87
N LEU A 42 0.79 -6.71 -5.06
CA LEU A 42 -0.31 -5.93 -4.49
C LEU A 42 -1.27 -5.58 -5.62
N SER A 43 -2.55 -5.91 -5.43
CA SER A 43 -3.63 -5.43 -6.30
C SER A 43 -4.35 -4.28 -5.61
N SER A 44 -4.67 -3.23 -6.36
CA SER A 44 -5.29 -2.04 -5.82
C SER A 44 -6.34 -1.50 -6.77
N LEU A 45 -7.52 -1.15 -6.24
CA LEU A 45 -8.58 -0.48 -6.97
C LEU A 45 -8.28 1.02 -6.97
N ARG A 46 -7.39 1.43 -7.87
CA ARG A 46 -6.99 2.83 -8.04
C ARG A 46 -7.14 3.24 -9.48
N SER A 47 -7.55 4.49 -9.68
CA SER A 47 -7.70 5.10 -11.00
C SER A 47 -6.37 5.33 -11.72
N SER A 48 -5.24 5.35 -10.99
CA SER A 48 -3.93 5.67 -11.54
C SER A 48 -2.92 4.53 -11.31
N PRO A 49 -2.12 4.16 -12.33
CA PRO A 49 -1.05 3.18 -12.20
C PRO A 49 0.18 3.74 -11.46
N ASN A 50 0.17 5.03 -11.08
CA ASN A 50 1.32 5.68 -10.44
C ASN A 50 1.72 4.97 -9.13
N VAL A 51 3.03 4.82 -8.92
CA VAL A 51 3.60 4.29 -7.68
C VAL A 51 3.94 5.46 -6.77
N ASP A 52 2.93 6.02 -6.12
CA ASP A 52 3.02 7.15 -5.20
C ASP A 52 3.17 6.67 -3.73
N ALA A 53 3.12 7.62 -2.78
CA ALA A 53 3.25 7.32 -1.35
C ALA A 53 2.18 6.36 -0.83
N ARG A 54 0.98 6.36 -1.40
CA ARG A 54 -0.15 5.50 -0.98
C ARG A 54 0.14 4.05 -1.29
N VAL A 55 0.69 3.80 -2.49
CA VAL A 55 1.10 2.46 -2.91
C VAL A 55 2.22 1.93 -2.02
N ILE A 56 3.25 2.75 -1.78
CA ILE A 56 4.35 2.33 -0.92
C ILE A 56 3.88 2.07 0.51
N ALA A 57 3.05 2.94 1.07
CA ALA A 57 2.53 2.76 2.43
C ALA A 57 1.73 1.46 2.53
N SER A 58 0.88 1.18 1.54
CA SER A 58 0.13 -0.08 1.46
C SER A 58 1.07 -1.28 1.43
N VAL A 59 2.14 -1.25 0.60
CA VAL A 59 3.13 -2.34 0.55
C VAL A 59 3.79 -2.58 1.91
N ILE A 60 4.23 -1.53 2.62
CA ILE A 60 4.86 -1.71 3.93
C ILE A 60 3.87 -2.30 4.93
N ASP A 61 2.64 -1.81 4.96
CA ASP A 61 1.60 -2.26 5.87
C ASP A 61 1.19 -3.73 5.58
N THR A 62 0.90 -4.04 4.32
CA THR A 62 0.36 -5.34 3.89
C THR A 62 1.42 -6.40 3.64
N GLU A 63 2.70 -6.09 3.47
CA GLU A 63 3.72 -7.11 3.16
C GLU A 63 4.81 -7.22 4.23
N LEU A 64 5.00 -6.20 5.06
CA LEU A 64 6.06 -6.20 6.06
C LEU A 64 5.49 -6.14 7.48
N LEU A 65 4.46 -5.33 7.72
CA LEU A 65 3.89 -5.14 9.04
C LEU A 65 2.66 -6.02 9.34
N LEU A 66 2.24 -6.89 8.42
CA LEU A 66 1.21 -7.90 8.67
C LEU A 66 1.54 -8.77 9.89
N GLY A 67 0.86 -8.51 11.00
CA GLY A 67 1.11 -9.09 12.31
C GLY A 67 0.09 -10.12 12.80
N TYR A 68 -0.79 -10.64 11.93
CA TYR A 68 -1.82 -11.62 12.31
C TYR A 68 -1.35 -13.08 12.21
N GLU A 69 -2.07 -13.99 12.85
CA GLU A 69 -1.84 -15.44 12.79
C GLU A 69 -1.98 -15.98 11.35
N GLY A 70 -0.87 -16.37 10.73
CA GLY A 70 -0.82 -16.80 9.32
C GLY A 70 -0.03 -15.87 8.41
N SER A 71 0.37 -14.68 8.88
CA SER A 71 1.19 -13.78 8.07
C SER A 71 2.55 -14.38 7.69
N ALA A 72 3.10 -15.27 8.52
CA ALA A 72 4.32 -16.02 8.22
C ALA A 72 4.19 -16.98 7.02
N GLU A 73 2.98 -17.20 6.52
CA GLU A 73 2.68 -18.01 5.33
C GLU A 73 2.24 -17.17 4.14
N SER A 74 2.39 -15.84 4.19
CA SER A 74 1.97 -14.91 3.13
C SER A 74 3.13 -14.09 2.56
N GLY A 75 3.08 -13.84 1.25
CA GLY A 75 3.92 -12.87 0.55
C GLY A 75 5.39 -12.91 0.92
N LEU A 76 5.96 -11.73 1.21
CA LEU A 76 7.36 -11.57 1.65
C LEU A 76 7.61 -12.22 3.01
N LEU A 77 6.61 -12.25 3.89
CA LEU A 77 6.75 -12.79 5.24
C LEU A 77 6.84 -14.31 5.27
N ARG A 78 6.70 -15.02 4.14
CA ARG A 78 7.08 -16.44 4.01
C ARG A 78 8.57 -16.67 4.29
N ASP A 79 9.41 -15.72 3.89
CA ASP A 79 10.85 -15.77 4.11
C ASP A 79 11.20 -15.42 5.57
N SER A 80 11.81 -16.38 6.28
CA SER A 80 12.21 -16.19 7.67
C SER A 80 13.28 -15.12 7.86
N GLY A 81 14.16 -14.94 6.87
CA GLY A 81 15.17 -13.88 6.84
C GLY A 81 14.53 -12.51 6.71
N ILE A 82 13.46 -12.38 5.91
CA ILE A 82 12.65 -11.15 5.85
C ILE A 82 11.98 -10.90 7.21
N ARG A 83 11.34 -11.91 7.82
CA ARG A 83 10.69 -11.74 9.13
C ARG A 83 11.67 -11.22 10.18
N ALA A 84 12.84 -11.85 10.29
CA ALA A 84 13.87 -11.45 11.24
C ALA A 84 14.38 -10.02 10.97
N TRP A 85 14.65 -9.67 9.71
CA TRP A 85 15.05 -8.32 9.32
C TRP A 85 13.96 -7.29 9.66
N ARG A 86 12.70 -7.60 9.35
CA ARG A 86 11.53 -6.76 9.62
C ARG A 86 11.33 -6.53 11.11
N ASP A 87 11.51 -7.56 11.94
CA ASP A 87 11.39 -7.42 13.40
C ASP A 87 12.54 -6.58 13.99
N GLN A 88 13.77 -6.70 13.46
CA GLN A 88 14.90 -5.85 13.85
C GLN A 88 14.74 -4.38 13.42
N ASN A 89 14.09 -4.14 12.28
CA ASN A 89 13.95 -2.81 11.67
C ASN A 89 12.53 -2.23 11.80
N ARG A 90 11.68 -2.83 12.63
CA ARG A 90 10.27 -2.42 12.82
C ARG A 90 10.12 -0.91 13.10
N PRO A 91 10.90 -0.28 13.99
CA PRO A 91 10.79 1.16 14.22
C PRO A 91 11.09 2.00 12.96
N LEU A 92 12.00 1.55 12.09
CA LEU A 92 12.32 2.24 10.84
C LEU A 92 11.20 2.09 9.81
N LEU A 93 10.54 0.92 9.76
CA LEU A 93 9.37 0.69 8.91
C LEU A 93 8.21 1.60 9.33
N GLU A 94 7.93 1.69 10.63
CA GLU A 94 6.89 2.56 11.18
C GLU A 94 7.20 4.04 10.93
N GLN A 95 8.43 4.50 11.18
CA GLN A 95 8.86 5.86 10.85
C GLN A 95 8.72 6.16 9.34
N THR A 96 9.02 5.17 8.49
CA THR A 96 8.87 5.33 7.04
C THR A 96 7.40 5.47 6.66
N LEU A 97 6.50 4.70 7.29
CA LEU A 97 5.06 4.86 7.10
C LEU A 97 4.57 6.25 7.50
N ASP A 98 5.05 6.79 8.62
CA ASP A 98 4.65 8.14 9.04
C ASP A 98 5.10 9.21 8.05
N ARG A 99 6.34 9.09 7.53
CA ARG A 99 6.82 9.98 6.45
C ARG A 99 5.98 9.85 5.17
N LEU A 100 5.58 8.64 4.81
CA LEU A 100 4.73 8.41 3.63
C LEU A 100 3.33 9.00 3.85
N ARG A 101 2.78 8.90 5.07
CA ARG A 101 1.50 9.53 5.43
C ARG A 101 1.58 11.06 5.34
N ASP A 102 2.71 11.65 5.71
CA ASP A 102 2.93 13.08 5.50
C ASP A 102 2.99 13.44 4.01
N GLU A 103 3.74 12.67 3.20
CA GLU A 103 3.78 12.86 1.74
C GLU A 103 2.39 12.71 1.09
N MET A 104 1.53 11.83 1.63
CA MET A 104 0.17 11.64 1.15
C MET A 104 -0.73 12.88 1.33
N LYS A 105 -0.44 13.75 2.31
CA LYS A 105 -1.21 14.98 2.55
C LYS A 105 -1.07 15.98 1.40
N ASP A 106 0.05 15.92 0.70
CA ASP A 106 0.34 16.80 -0.44
C ASP A 106 -0.17 16.23 -1.78
N LEU A 107 -0.66 14.99 -1.79
CA LEU A 107 -1.19 14.36 -3.00
C LEU A 107 -2.64 14.79 -3.24
N PRO A 108 -3.03 15.03 -4.52
CA PRO A 108 -4.42 15.28 -4.85
C PRO A 108 -5.28 14.07 -4.42
N PRO A 109 -6.53 14.30 -3.96
CA PRO A 109 -7.42 13.21 -3.58
C PRO A 109 -7.59 12.23 -4.74
N GLU A 110 -7.73 10.94 -4.42
CA GLU A 110 -7.99 9.96 -5.46
C GLU A 110 -9.37 10.22 -6.07
N PRO A 111 -9.49 10.20 -7.41
CA PRO A 111 -10.78 10.40 -8.04
C PRO A 111 -11.66 9.20 -7.72
N VAL A 112 -12.76 9.50 -7.02
CA VAL A 112 -13.80 8.53 -6.66
C VAL A 112 -14.52 8.10 -7.94
N SER A 113 -14.61 6.79 -8.17
CA SER A 113 -15.35 6.25 -9.32
C SER A 113 -16.86 6.49 -9.17
N ASP A 114 -17.61 6.50 -10.27
CA ASP A 114 -19.07 6.67 -10.20
C ASP A 114 -19.77 5.54 -9.43
N VAL A 115 -19.23 4.32 -9.49
CA VAL A 115 -19.70 3.18 -8.70
C VAL A 115 -19.44 3.40 -7.21
N GLU A 116 -18.26 3.87 -6.84
CA GLU A 116 -17.91 4.18 -5.46
C GLU A 116 -18.76 5.34 -4.90
N ARG A 117 -19.00 6.38 -5.70
CA ARG A 117 -19.96 7.45 -5.34
C ARG A 117 -21.37 6.91 -5.10
N LEU A 118 -21.83 5.99 -5.95
CA LEU A 118 -23.13 5.35 -5.80
C LEU A 118 -23.20 4.53 -4.50
N LEU A 119 -22.14 3.79 -4.17
CA LEU A 119 -22.05 3.03 -2.92
C LEU A 119 -22.04 3.95 -1.69
N LEU A 120 -21.19 4.99 -1.69
CA LEU A 120 -21.13 5.97 -0.60
C LEU A 120 -22.50 6.59 -0.32
N ARG A 121 -23.21 7.01 -1.38
CA ARG A 121 -24.58 7.53 -1.28
C ARG A 121 -25.58 6.48 -0.79
N ALA A 122 -25.47 5.24 -1.24
CA ALA A 122 -26.38 4.17 -0.83
C ALA A 122 -26.23 3.80 0.65
N PHE A 123 -25.04 3.99 1.21
CA PHE A 123 -24.74 3.74 2.62
C PHE A 123 -24.80 5.00 3.51
N ASP A 124 -25.24 6.14 2.97
CA ASP A 124 -25.32 7.43 3.68
C ASP A 124 -23.98 7.85 4.32
N ILE A 125 -22.87 7.44 3.70
CA ILE A 125 -21.51 7.84 4.07
C ILE A 125 -21.21 9.12 3.27
N ASP A 126 -21.84 10.22 3.67
CA ASP A 126 -21.50 11.53 3.12
C ASP A 126 -20.11 11.92 3.62
N GLY A 127 -19.20 12.17 2.67
CA GLY A 127 -17.79 12.47 2.91
C GLY A 127 -17.50 13.87 3.44
N ASP A 128 -18.48 14.58 4.01
CA ASP A 128 -18.33 15.89 4.64
C ASP A 128 -18.68 15.80 6.13
N ASP A 129 -17.71 15.42 6.95
CA ASP A 129 -17.63 15.93 8.32
C ASP A 129 -17.07 17.36 8.22
N GLU A 130 -17.92 18.31 7.79
CA GLU A 130 -17.70 19.72 8.13
C GLU A 130 -17.79 19.80 9.66
N VAL A 131 -16.63 19.88 10.31
CA VAL A 131 -16.50 20.22 11.73
C VAL A 131 -17.11 21.61 11.91
N HIS A 132 -18.40 21.65 12.27
CA HIS A 132 -18.99 22.86 12.81
C HIS A 132 -18.53 22.99 14.27
N ASP A 133 -17.49 23.81 14.44
CA ASP A 133 -17.13 24.40 15.73
C ASP A 133 -18.38 25.03 16.38
N ALA A 134 -18.63 24.65 17.63
CA ALA A 134 -19.57 25.29 18.54
C ALA A 134 -18.86 25.65 19.85
#